data_AF-A0A3D4D2B9-F1
#
_entry.id   AF-A0A3D4D2B9-F1
#
_cell.length_a   1.000
_cell.length_b   1.000
_cell.length_c   1.000
_cell.angle_alpha   90.00
_cell.angle_beta   90.00
_cell.angle_gamma   90.00
#
_symmetry.space_group_name_H-M   'P 1'
#
loop_
_entity.id
_entity.type
_entity.pdbx_description
1 polymer ?
#
loop_
_entity_poly.entity_id
_entity_poly.type
_entity_poly.pdbx_seq_one_letter_code
_entity_poly.pdbx_strand_id
1 'polypeptide(L)'
;MKPLAATILLFSHFMVLPCVADHHKESGWKDLFNGKDLSGFTQRNGSATYEVVDGTILGTTAKGSPNSFLCTDKKYGDFELTFEVKCHNRLNSGVQIRSKTKNDDPKQRVNGPQIEIEASGAKGAESGYV
;
A
#
# COMPACT_ATOMS: atom_id res chain seq x y z
N MET A 1 -14.49 61.70 -46.00
CA MET A 1 -14.47 60.98 -44.71
C MET A 1 -13.56 59.76 -44.88
N LYS A 2 -12.61 59.54 -43.96
CA LYS A 2 -11.41 58.68 -44.14
C LYS A 2 -11.75 57.17 -44.10
N PRO A 3 -11.02 56.31 -44.83
CA PRO A 3 -11.21 54.86 -44.77
C PRO A 3 -10.54 54.28 -43.51
N LEU A 4 -11.19 53.31 -42.88
CA LEU A 4 -10.66 52.60 -41.72
C LEU A 4 -9.80 51.43 -42.24
N ALA A 5 -8.48 51.49 -42.03
CA ALA A 5 -7.58 50.38 -42.33
C ALA A 5 -7.60 49.37 -41.17
N ALA A 6 -7.94 48.13 -41.46
CA ALA A 6 -7.87 47.02 -40.50
C ALA A 6 -6.47 46.40 -40.55
N THR A 7 -5.70 46.56 -39.48
CA THR A 7 -4.39 45.92 -39.32
C THR A 7 -4.59 44.48 -38.82
N ILE A 8 -4.27 43.50 -39.66
CA ILE A 8 -4.22 42.07 -39.27
C ILE A 8 -2.81 41.79 -38.74
N LEU A 9 -2.70 41.47 -37.45
CA LEU A 9 -1.48 40.98 -36.81
C LEU A 9 -1.43 39.45 -36.93
N LEU A 10 -0.53 38.93 -37.79
CA LEU A 10 -0.23 37.51 -37.90
C LEU A 10 0.82 37.13 -36.84
N PHE A 11 0.40 36.40 -35.81
CA PHE A 11 1.31 35.81 -34.81
C PHE A 11 1.89 34.48 -35.33
N SER A 12 3.17 34.51 -35.69
CA SER A 12 3.99 33.32 -35.97
C SER A 12 4.06 32.42 -34.74
N HIS A 13 3.52 31.21 -34.84
CA HIS A 13 3.64 30.18 -33.80
C HIS A 13 4.92 29.38 -34.02
N PHE A 14 5.97 29.73 -33.28
CA PHE A 14 7.17 28.90 -33.19
C PHE A 14 6.88 27.73 -32.24
N MET A 15 6.58 26.56 -32.81
CA MET A 15 6.27 25.35 -32.05
C MET A 15 7.57 24.73 -31.53
N VAL A 16 7.90 25.01 -30.27
CA VAL A 16 9.01 24.36 -29.57
C VAL A 16 8.54 22.97 -29.17
N LEU A 17 9.09 21.93 -29.80
CA LEU A 17 8.94 20.54 -29.35
C LEU A 17 9.67 20.37 -28.01
N PRO A 18 8.98 20.01 -26.91
CA PRO A 18 9.67 19.55 -25.73
C PRO A 18 10.26 18.18 -26.04
N CYS A 19 11.59 18.12 -26.11
CA CYS A 19 12.33 16.87 -25.96
C CYS A 19 12.10 16.39 -24.53
N VAL A 20 11.06 15.61 -24.31
CA VAL A 20 10.90 14.84 -23.08
C VAL A 20 11.87 13.68 -23.21
N ALA A 21 13.06 13.86 -22.64
CA ALA A 21 14.01 12.77 -22.49
C ALA A 21 13.47 11.83 -21.40
N ASP A 22 12.89 10.71 -21.82
CA ASP A 22 12.39 9.65 -20.95
C ASP A 22 13.55 9.02 -20.16
N HIS A 23 13.82 9.54 -18.97
CA HIS A 23 14.84 9.06 -18.03
C HIS A 23 14.21 8.35 -16.83
N HIS A 24 13.06 7.72 -16.99
CA HIS A 24 12.51 6.84 -15.95
C HIS A 24 12.98 5.41 -16.19
N LYS A 25 14.16 5.08 -15.65
CA LYS A 25 14.42 3.69 -15.24
C LYS A 25 13.38 3.36 -14.18
N GLU A 26 12.33 2.61 -14.55
CA GLU A 26 11.41 2.04 -13.56
C GLU A 26 12.23 1.24 -12.54
N SER A 27 12.06 1.57 -11.27
CA SER A 27 12.91 1.10 -10.17
C SER A 27 12.68 -0.37 -9.81
N GLY A 28 12.00 -1.16 -10.66
CA GLY A 28 11.63 -2.56 -10.41
C GLY A 28 10.58 -2.78 -9.32
N TRP A 29 10.32 -1.76 -8.50
CA TRP A 29 9.31 -1.76 -7.46
C TRP A 29 7.90 -1.79 -8.02
N LYS A 30 7.00 -2.48 -7.32
CA LYS A 30 5.59 -2.55 -7.63
C LYS A 30 4.79 -2.22 -6.39
N ASP A 31 3.82 -1.32 -6.55
CA ASP A 31 2.92 -0.97 -5.47
C ASP A 31 2.08 -2.20 -5.08
N LEU A 32 2.17 -2.57 -3.80
CA LEU A 32 1.37 -3.66 -3.26
C LEU A 32 -0.06 -3.22 -2.95
N PHE A 33 -0.23 -1.94 -2.59
CA PHE A 33 -1.51 -1.31 -2.29
C PHE A 33 -1.77 -0.17 -3.26
N ASN A 34 -2.99 -0.09 -3.79
CA ASN A 34 -3.35 0.85 -4.85
C ASN A 34 -3.73 2.25 -4.33
N GLY A 35 -3.73 2.48 -3.01
CA GLY A 35 -4.07 3.76 -2.39
C GLY A 35 -5.57 4.08 -2.31
N LYS A 36 -6.45 3.19 -2.80
CA LYS A 36 -7.88 3.47 -3.03
C LYS A 36 -8.80 2.47 -2.36
N ASP A 37 -8.50 1.19 -2.49
CA ASP A 37 -9.33 0.11 -1.98
C ASP A 37 -8.51 -1.15 -1.69
N LEU A 38 -9.15 -2.18 -1.13
CA LEU A 38 -8.49 -3.42 -0.76
C LEU A 38 -8.43 -4.45 -1.90
N SER A 39 -8.55 -4.03 -3.16
CA SER A 39 -8.43 -4.95 -4.30
C SER A 39 -7.08 -5.66 -4.27
N GLY A 40 -7.10 -6.99 -4.38
CA GLY A 40 -5.91 -7.83 -4.26
C GLY A 40 -5.58 -8.25 -2.82
N PHE A 41 -6.43 -7.91 -1.85
CA PHE A 41 -6.34 -8.37 -0.48
C PHE A 41 -7.62 -9.06 -0.02
N THR A 42 -7.45 -10.11 0.79
CA THR A 42 -8.53 -10.85 1.43
C THR A 42 -8.28 -10.90 2.94
N GLN A 43 -9.26 -10.47 3.73
CA GLN A 43 -9.25 -10.66 5.17
C GLN A 43 -9.38 -12.16 5.51
N ARG A 44 -8.57 -12.64 6.45
CA ARG A 44 -8.58 -14.04 6.89
C ARG A 44 -8.50 -14.18 8.41
N ASN A 45 -9.01 -15.32 8.88
CA ASN A 45 -9.02 -15.79 10.26
C ASN A 45 -9.97 -15.00 11.17
N GLY A 46 -9.46 -14.14 12.06
CA GLY A 46 -10.30 -13.44 13.04
C GLY A 46 -11.27 -12.42 12.46
N SER A 47 -11.73 -11.48 13.27
CA SER A 47 -12.78 -10.52 12.94
C SER A 47 -12.34 -9.04 12.98
N ALA A 48 -11.03 -8.76 12.94
CA ALA A 48 -10.57 -7.38 12.73
C ALA A 48 -11.07 -6.85 11.37
N THR A 49 -11.45 -5.58 11.34
CA THR A 49 -11.89 -4.90 10.13
C THR A 49 -10.72 -4.18 9.47
N TYR A 50 -10.78 -4.07 8.15
CA TYR A 50 -9.83 -3.33 7.34
C TYR A 50 -10.61 -2.44 6.38
N GLU A 51 -10.17 -1.20 6.26
CA GLU A 51 -10.74 -0.21 5.35
C GLU A 51 -9.66 0.75 4.87
N VAL A 52 -9.94 1.50 3.81
CA VAL A 52 -9.05 2.55 3.32
C VAL A 52 -9.53 3.89 3.82
N VAL A 53 -8.68 4.58 4.59
CA VAL A 53 -8.93 5.92 5.14
C VAL A 53 -7.75 6.79 4.78
N ASP A 54 -8.01 7.94 4.14
CA ASP A 54 -7.00 8.91 3.73
C ASP A 54 -5.81 8.28 2.97
N GLY A 55 -6.11 7.37 2.04
CA GLY A 55 -5.12 6.69 1.22
C GLY A 55 -4.24 5.70 1.99
N THR A 56 -4.66 5.27 3.18
CA THR A 56 -3.94 4.31 4.04
C THR A 56 -4.86 3.15 4.43
N ILE A 57 -4.31 1.94 4.58
CA ILE A 57 -5.05 0.82 5.15
C ILE A 57 -5.15 0.99 6.67
N LEU A 58 -6.38 1.14 7.19
CA LEU A 58 -6.67 1.16 8.61
C LEU A 58 -7.17 -0.21 9.07
N GLY A 59 -6.41 -0.86 9.94
CA GLY A 59 -6.83 -2.08 10.63
C GLY A 59 -7.37 -1.78 12.03
N THR A 60 -8.56 -2.29 12.35
CA THR A 60 -9.17 -2.15 13.69
C THR A 60 -9.36 -3.51 14.34
N THR A 61 -8.74 -3.71 15.51
CA THR A 61 -8.86 -4.96 16.27
C THR A 61 -10.28 -5.17 16.82
N ALA A 62 -10.68 -6.43 16.95
CA ALA A 62 -11.96 -6.82 17.53
C ALA A 62 -11.75 -7.59 18.84
N LYS A 63 -12.43 -7.19 19.91
CA LYS A 63 -12.31 -7.83 21.22
C LYS A 63 -12.79 -9.28 21.15
N GLY A 64 -11.98 -10.21 21.69
CA GLY A 64 -12.28 -11.64 21.68
C GLY A 64 -12.03 -12.34 20.34
N SER A 65 -11.54 -11.62 19.34
CA SER A 65 -11.11 -12.19 18.06
C SER A 65 -9.79 -12.94 18.21
N PRO A 66 -9.58 -14.06 17.48
CA PRO A 66 -8.23 -14.55 17.22
C PRO A 66 -7.47 -13.56 16.31
N ASN A 67 -6.17 -13.83 16.05
CA ASN A 67 -5.38 -13.03 15.13
C ASN A 67 -6.09 -12.89 13.77
N SER A 68 -6.16 -11.68 13.25
CA SER A 68 -6.78 -11.38 11.96
C SER A 68 -5.70 -10.92 11.00
N PHE A 69 -5.80 -11.32 9.74
CA PHE A 69 -4.79 -10.97 8.75
C PHE A 69 -5.46 -10.38 7.51
N LEU A 70 -4.88 -9.32 6.97
CA LEU A 70 -5.16 -8.85 5.63
C LEU A 70 -4.13 -9.47 4.69
N CYS A 71 -4.51 -10.51 3.95
CA CYS A 71 -3.59 -11.29 3.14
C CYS A 71 -3.64 -10.83 1.68
N THR A 72 -2.50 -10.77 1.00
CA THR A 72 -2.47 -10.60 -0.45
C THR A 72 -3.09 -11.83 -1.14
N ASP A 73 -3.87 -11.61 -2.18
CA ASP A 73 -4.44 -12.71 -2.97
C ASP A 73 -3.34 -13.41 -3.78
N LYS A 74 -2.34 -12.63 -4.21
CA LYS A 74 -1.15 -13.13 -4.92
C LYS A 74 -0.15 -13.75 -3.94
N LYS A 75 0.48 -14.85 -4.36
CA LYS A 75 1.64 -15.45 -3.70
C LYS A 75 2.93 -14.88 -4.28
N TYR A 76 3.92 -14.65 -3.42
CA TYR A 76 5.23 -14.11 -3.78
C TYR A 76 6.34 -15.11 -3.46
N GLY A 77 7.30 -15.22 -4.39
CA GLY A 77 8.52 -16.00 -4.25
C GLY A 77 9.54 -15.22 -3.45
N ASP A 78 10.63 -14.80 -4.08
CA ASP A 78 11.59 -13.87 -3.50
C ASP A 78 11.11 -12.44 -3.74
N PHE A 79 11.21 -11.61 -2.71
CA PHE A 79 10.73 -10.23 -2.75
C PHE A 79 11.48 -9.36 -1.75
N GLU A 80 11.49 -8.06 -2.03
CA GLU A 80 11.75 -7.01 -1.06
C GLU A 80 10.44 -6.27 -0.82
N LEU A 81 10.13 -5.97 0.44
CA LEU A 81 8.92 -5.25 0.83
C LEU A 81 9.33 -4.04 1.67
N THR A 82 8.88 -2.86 1.25
CA THR A 82 8.97 -1.62 2.01
C THR A 82 7.57 -1.04 2.21
N PHE A 83 7.31 -0.55 3.41
CA PHE A 83 6.07 0.10 3.78
C PHE A 83 6.28 0.92 5.05
N GLU A 84 5.41 1.92 5.25
CA GLU A 84 5.34 2.68 6.49
C GLU A 84 4.19 2.16 7.34
N VAL A 85 4.34 2.21 8.66
CA VAL A 85 3.33 1.71 9.60
C VAL A 85 3.25 2.58 10.84
N LYS A 86 2.04 2.77 11.33
CA LYS A 86 1.76 3.35 12.64
C LYS A 86 0.91 2.36 13.44
N CYS A 87 1.46 1.87 14.54
CA CYS A 87 0.77 0.98 15.47
C CYS A 87 0.39 1.74 16.74
N HIS A 88 -0.80 1.49 17.28
CA HIS A 88 -1.20 2.06 18.57
C HIS A 88 -0.42 1.38 19.70
N ASN A 89 0.05 2.14 20.70
CA ASN A 89 0.89 1.65 21.82
C ASN A 89 0.31 0.54 22.71
N ARG A 90 -0.93 0.10 22.46
CA ARG A 90 -1.60 -0.98 23.20
C ARG A 90 -1.82 -2.21 22.32
N LEU A 91 -1.36 -2.16 21.08
CA LEU A 91 -1.56 -3.18 20.08
C LEU A 91 -0.23 -3.79 19.68
N ASN A 92 -0.33 -5.03 19.26
CA ASN A 92 0.70 -5.84 18.68
C ASN A 92 0.22 -6.18 17.25
N SER A 93 1.13 -6.09 16.29
CA SER A 93 0.87 -6.30 14.88
C SER A 93 2.10 -6.93 14.22
N GLY A 94 2.05 -7.15 12.91
CA GLY A 94 3.19 -7.70 12.20
C GLY A 94 2.88 -8.02 10.76
N VAL A 95 3.94 -8.25 10.00
CA VAL A 95 3.84 -8.78 8.64
C VAL A 95 4.23 -10.24 8.69
N GLN A 96 3.27 -11.13 8.40
CA GLN A 96 3.60 -12.51 8.12
C GLN A 96 4.00 -12.69 6.66
N ILE A 97 5.05 -13.48 6.45
CA ILE A 97 5.56 -13.81 5.13
C ILE A 97 5.38 -15.30 4.87
N ARG A 98 5.18 -15.66 3.59
CA ARG A 98 5.01 -17.07 3.17
C ARG A 98 3.94 -17.82 3.98
N SER A 99 2.90 -17.11 4.41
CA SER A 99 1.82 -17.65 5.24
C SER A 99 1.05 -18.75 4.53
N LYS A 100 0.61 -19.73 5.30
CA LYS A 100 -0.18 -20.88 4.85
C LYS A 100 -1.33 -21.13 5.82
N THR A 101 -2.40 -21.68 5.28
CA THR A 101 -3.47 -22.30 6.07
C THR A 101 -3.35 -23.81 5.97
N LYS A 102 -3.95 -24.54 6.92
CA LYS A 102 -3.96 -26.01 6.87
C LYS A 102 -4.68 -26.46 5.60
N ASN A 103 -4.04 -27.30 4.79
CA ASN A 103 -4.54 -27.80 3.51
C ASN A 103 -4.97 -26.69 2.52
N ASP A 104 -4.39 -25.50 2.62
CA ASP A 104 -4.78 -24.31 1.84
C ASP A 104 -6.27 -23.90 2.01
N ASP A 105 -6.95 -24.36 3.06
CA ASP A 105 -8.34 -23.99 3.37
C ASP A 105 -8.38 -22.55 3.93
N PRO A 106 -9.05 -21.59 3.26
CA PRO A 106 -9.11 -20.19 3.70
C PRO A 106 -9.82 -19.99 5.04
N LYS A 107 -10.59 -20.98 5.52
CA LYS A 107 -11.28 -20.93 6.82
C LYS A 107 -10.40 -21.35 7.99
N GLN A 108 -9.22 -21.90 7.71
CA GLN A 108 -8.29 -22.33 8.75
C GLN A 108 -7.39 -21.18 9.21
N ARG A 109 -6.79 -21.35 10.39
CA ARG A 109 -5.82 -20.42 10.95
C ARG A 109 -4.66 -20.20 9.97
N VAL A 110 -4.29 -18.92 9.81
CA VAL A 110 -3.10 -18.48 9.07
C VAL A 110 -1.87 -18.67 9.95
N ASN A 111 -0.81 -19.27 9.40
CA ASN A 111 0.46 -19.49 10.06
C ASN A 111 1.61 -19.12 9.11
N GLY A 112 2.67 -18.52 9.63
CA GLY A 112 3.87 -18.20 8.89
C GLY A 112 4.90 -17.49 9.78
N PRO A 113 6.16 -17.38 9.31
CA PRO A 113 7.14 -16.47 9.90
C PRO A 113 6.57 -15.05 9.98
N GLN A 114 6.80 -14.37 11.11
CA GLN A 114 6.29 -13.01 11.36
C GLN A 114 7.44 -12.06 11.62
N ILE A 115 7.38 -10.89 10.99
CA ILE A 115 8.16 -9.72 11.37
C ILE A 115 7.24 -8.89 12.26
N GLU A 116 7.64 -8.76 13.52
CA GLU A 116 6.85 -8.13 14.57
C GLU A 116 6.81 -6.62 14.42
N ILE A 117 5.68 -6.02 14.77
CA ILE A 117 5.46 -4.58 14.86
C ILE A 117 4.68 -4.33 16.14
N GLU A 118 5.40 -4.07 17.23
CA GLU A 118 4.78 -3.71 18.49
C GLU A 118 5.14 -2.28 18.89
N ALA A 119 4.14 -1.58 19.43
CA ALA A 119 4.33 -0.27 20.04
C ALA A 119 4.16 -0.34 21.56
N SER A 120 4.01 -1.54 22.13
CA SER A 120 3.87 -1.79 23.55
C SER A 120 5.23 -1.92 24.24
N GLY A 121 5.43 -1.17 25.33
CA GLY A 121 6.60 -1.35 26.17
C GLY A 121 7.14 -0.04 26.74
N ALA A 122 7.89 -0.14 27.85
CA ALA A 122 8.56 1.00 28.46
C ALA A 122 9.73 1.55 27.60
N LYS A 123 10.18 0.78 26.61
CA LYS A 123 11.31 1.12 25.72
C LYS A 123 10.90 1.69 24.37
N GLY A 124 9.60 1.80 24.07
CA GLY A 124 9.10 2.30 22.80
C GLY A 124 8.74 1.18 21.82
N ALA A 125 8.70 1.50 20.52
CA ALA A 125 8.31 0.57 19.47
C ALA A 125 9.45 -0.43 19.17
N GLU A 126 9.10 -1.71 19.06
CA GLU A 126 10.01 -2.78 18.64
C GLU A 126 9.53 -3.34 17.29
N SER A 127 10.49 -3.60 16.39
CA SER A 127 10.23 -4.22 15.10
C SER A 127 11.37 -5.14 14.69
N GLY A 128 11.05 -6.32 14.16
CA GLY A 128 12.08 -7.27 13.73
C GLY A 128 11.58 -8.70 13.67
N TYR A 129 12.46 -9.62 13.28
CA TYR A 129 12.21 -11.05 13.42
C TYR A 129 12.51 -11.45 14.87
N VAL A 130 11.48 -11.84 15.61
CA VAL A 130 11.56 -12.26 17.03
C VAL A 130 11.41 -13.76 17.17
#